data_AF-A0A7V0JFF8-F1
#
_entry.id   AF-A0A7V0JFF8-F1
#
_cell.length_a   1.000
_cell.length_b   1.000
_cell.length_c   1.000
_cell.angle_alpha   90.00
_cell.angle_beta   90.00
_cell.angle_gamma   90.00
#
_symmetry.space_group_name_H-M   'P 1'
#
loop_
_entity.id
_entity.type
_entity.pdbx_description
1 polymer ?
#
loop_
_entity_poly.entity_id
_entity_poly.type
_entity_poly.pdbx_seq_one_letter_code
_entity_poly.pdbx_strand_id
1 'polypeptide(L)' 'VFLSPTRNLANNNRMKRHVNPWNYDVKVHTYEEYEEEFRDVMKAAGLPLEKE' A
#
# COMPACT_ATOMS: atom_id res chain seq x y z
N VAL A 1 16.42 23.75 33.84
CA VAL A 1 16.44 23.14 32.50
C VAL A 1 15.01 23.16 31.96
N PHE A 2 14.73 23.95 30.92
CA PHE A 2 13.42 23.94 30.25
C PHE A 2 13.36 22.70 29.36
N LEU A 3 12.49 21.76 29.69
CA LEU A 3 12.30 20.55 28.91
C LEU A 3 11.30 20.84 27.80
N SER A 4 11.80 21.04 26.58
CA SER A 4 10.93 21.13 25.40
C SER A 4 10.33 19.74 25.11
N PRO A 5 8.99 19.61 24.94
CA PRO A 5 8.31 18.32 24.79
C PRO A 5 8.91 17.40 23.71
N THR A 6 9.46 17.98 22.64
CA THR A 6 10.07 17.25 21.52
C THR A 6 11.43 16.63 21.83
N ARG A 7 12.17 17.13 22.83
CA ARG A 7 13.48 16.57 23.25
C ARG A 7 13.37 15.50 24.34
N ASN A 8 12.19 15.34 24.94
CA ASN A 8 11.91 14.32 25.96
C ASN A 8 11.11 13.12 25.43
N LEU A 9 10.67 13.17 24.17
CA LEU A 9 9.89 12.08 23.61
C LEU A 9 10.80 10.87 23.36
N ALA A 10 10.38 9.70 23.84
CA ALA A 10 11.12 8.47 23.60
C ALA A 10 11.17 8.15 22.10
N ASN A 11 12.38 7.89 21.58
CA ASN A 11 12.54 7.37 20.22
C ASN A 11 12.08 5.91 20.17
N ASN A 12 10.80 5.71 19.84
CA ASN A 12 10.17 4.39 19.78
C ASN A 12 10.07 3.85 18.35
N ASN A 13 10.71 4.50 17.37
CA ASN A 13 10.59 4.15 15.95
C ASN A 13 10.99 2.70 15.65
N ARG A 14 11.88 2.09 16.46
CA ARG A 14 12.29 0.68 16.32
C ARG A 14 11.45 -0.30 17.13
N MET A 15 10.66 0.18 18.10
CA MET A 15 9.84 -0.67 18.97
C MET A 15 8.38 -0.75 18.54
N LYS A 16 7.87 0.27 17.85
CA LYS A 16 6.46 0.35 17.44
C LYS A 16 6.36 0.64 15.95
N ARG A 17 5.50 -0.11 15.26
CA ARG A 17 5.08 0.21 13.89
C ARG A 17 4.00 1.29 13.96
N HIS A 18 4.30 2.48 13.45
CA HIS A 18 3.35 3.58 13.35
C HIS A 18 2.51 3.39 12.08
N VAL A 19 1.24 3.03 12.25
CA VAL A 19 0.28 2.84 11.15
C VAL A 19 -0.49 4.14 10.94
N ASN A 20 -0.64 4.56 9.68
CA ASN A 20 -1.39 5.76 9.34
C ASN A 20 -2.89 5.60 9.71
N PRO A 21 -3.45 6.46 10.58
CA PRO A 21 -4.87 6.41 10.95
C PRO A 21 -5.84 6.72 9.79
N TRP A 22 -5.34 7.34 8.72
CA TRP A 22 -6.13 7.72 7.55
C TRP A 22 -6.15 6.65 6.46
N ASN A 23 -5.57 5.47 6.72
CA ASN A 23 -5.60 4.38 5.78
C ASN A 23 -6.96 3.67 5.85
N TYR A 24 -7.89 4.08 5.00
CA TYR A 24 -9.21 3.46 4.89
C TYR A 24 -9.12 2.14 4.12
N ASP A 25 -10.12 1.29 4.28
CA ASP A 25 -10.18 0.02 3.57
C ASP A 25 -10.52 0.28 2.09
N VAL A 26 -9.60 -0.11 1.21
CA VAL A 26 -9.75 0.04 -0.24
C VAL A 26 -10.06 -1.33 -0.81
N LYS A 27 -11.08 -1.42 -1.65
CA LYS A 27 -11.34 -2.63 -2.42
C LYS A 27 -10.16 -2.88 -3.36
N VAL A 28 -9.44 -3.97 -3.10
CA VAL A 28 -8.36 -4.44 -3.95
C VAL A 28 -8.94 -5.48 -4.91
N HIS A 29 -8.53 -5.40 -6.17
CA HIS A 29 -8.81 -6.45 -7.14
C HIS A 29 -7.78 -7.55 -6.98
N THR A 30 -8.23 -8.79 -7.01
CA THR A 30 -7.33 -9.94 -7.23
C THR A 30 -6.76 -9.88 -8.64
N TYR A 31 -5.65 -10.58 -8.88
CA TYR A 31 -5.05 -10.60 -10.20
C TYR A 31 -6.02 -11.16 -11.25
N GLU A 32 -6.79 -12.19 -10.90
CA GLU A 32 -7.76 -12.81 -11.80
C GLU A 32 -8.86 -11.83 -12.23
N GLU A 33 -9.40 -11.05 -11.29
CA GLU A 33 -10.40 -9.99 -11.57
C GLU A 33 -9.79 -8.88 -12.42
N TYR A 34 -8.57 -8.46 -12.12
CA TYR A 34 -7.86 -7.45 -12.90
C TYR A 34 -7.58 -7.91 -14.33
N GLU A 35 -7.13 -9.15 -14.51
CA GLU A 35 -6.84 -9.72 -15.83
C GLU A 35 -8.12 -9.82 -16.67
N GLU A 36 -9.26 -10.16 -16.06
CA GLU A 36 -10.55 -10.23 -16.75
C GLU A 36 -11.06 -8.84 -17.17
N GLU A 37 -10.96 -7.83 -16.28
CA GLU A 37 -11.39 -6.45 -16.56
C GLU A 37 -10.51 -5.75 -17.62
N PHE A 38 -9.20 -6.00 -17.62
CA PHE A 38 -8.23 -5.25 -18.42
C PHE A 38 -7.55 -6.05 -19.53
N ARG A 39 -8.03 -7.28 -19.80
CA ARG A 39 -7.42 -8.22 -20.76
C ARG A 39 -7.11 -7.60 -22.11
N ASP A 40 -8.08 -6.90 -22.68
CA ASP A 40 -7.97 -6.33 -24.03
C ASP A 40 -6.88 -5.26 -24.11
N VAL A 41 -6.75 -4.45 -23.06
CA VAL A 41 -5.73 -3.41 -22.93
C VAL A 41 -4.35 -4.05 -22.71
N MET A 42 -4.27 -5.06 -21.86
CA MET A 42 -3.02 -5.78 -21.58
C MET A 42 -2.49 -6.52 -22.82
N LYS A 43 -3.39 -7.13 -23.60
CA LYS A 43 -3.06 -7.79 -24.87
C LYS A 43 -2.58 -6.80 -25.92
N ALA A 44 -3.22 -5.64 -26.03
CA ALA A 44 -2.76 -4.57 -26.91
C ALA A 44 -1.39 -4.01 -26.49
N ALA A 45 -1.11 -3.99 -25.19
CA ALA A 45 0.19 -3.59 -24.64
C ALA A 45 1.29 -4.68 -24.75
N GLY A 46 0.96 -5.88 -25.24
CA GLY A 46 1.90 -6.99 -25.38
C GLY A 46 2.35 -7.61 -24.05
N LEU A 47 1.53 -7.47 -23.00
CA LEU A 47 1.82 -8.09 -21.70
C LEU A 47 1.48 -9.59 -21.74
N PRO A 48 2.30 -10.44 -21.08
CA PRO A 48 1.97 -11.86 -20.93
C PRO A 48 0.74 -12.01 -20.01
N LEU A 49 -0.27 -12.72 -20.51
CA LEU A 49 -1.50 -13.05 -19.79
C LEU A 49 -1.40 -14.52 -19.33
N GLU A 50 -1.95 -14.84 -18.16
CA GLU A 50 -1.99 -16.23 -17.68
C GLU A 50 -3.12 -17.01 -18.35
N LYS A 51 -4.20 -16.32 -18.74
CA LYS A 51 -5.30 -16.90 -19.51
C LYS A 51 -5.08 -16.64 -21.01
N GLU A 52 -4.76 -17.69 -21.77
CA GLU A 52 -4.54 -17.70 -23.23
C GLU A 52 -5.68 -17.07 -24.05
#